data_AF-A0A3M6K2V2-F1
#
_entry.id   AF-A0A3M6K2V2-F1
#
_cell.length_a   1.000
_cell.length_b   1.000
_cell.length_c   1.000
_cell.angle_alpha   90.00
_cell.angle_beta   90.00
_cell.angle_gamma   90.00
#
_symmetry.space_group_name_H-M   'P 1'
#
loop_
_entity.id
_entity.type
_entity.pdbx_description
1 polymer ?
#
loop_
_entity_poly.entity_id
_entity_poly.type
_entity_poly.pdbx_seq_one_letter_code
_entity_poly.pdbx_strand_id
1 'polypeptide(L)' 'MQGVNRAIMQDMQILKKQEIQTSVSKVECYVCGKGLEDGHSITAKTLPNGTVLFCDVHYSLQ' A
#
# COMPACT_ATOMS: atom_id res chain seq x y z
N MET A 1 -35.34 13.46 -34.33
CA MET A 1 -33.91 13.60 -33.98
C MET A 1 -33.68 12.80 -32.70
N GLN A 2 -33.04 11.63 -32.78
CA GLN A 2 -32.76 10.78 -31.60
C GLN A 2 -31.51 11.31 -30.91
N GLY A 3 -31.68 11.86 -29.71
CA GLY A 3 -30.58 12.32 -28.85
C GLY A 3 -29.84 11.13 -28.27
N VAL A 4 -28.63 10.87 -28.75
CA VAL A 4 -27.75 9.83 -28.22
C VAL A 4 -27.21 10.30 -26.88
N ASN A 5 -27.72 9.74 -25.79
CA ASN A 5 -27.12 9.87 -24.47
C ASN A 5 -25.77 9.14 -24.47
N ARG A 6 -24.67 9.87 -24.72
CA ARG A 6 -23.31 9.37 -24.51
C ARG A 6 -23.06 9.28 -23.00
N ALA A 7 -23.32 8.11 -22.42
CA ALA A 7 -22.82 7.79 -21.09
C ALA A 7 -21.29 7.86 -21.12
N ILE A 8 -20.70 8.77 -20.36
CA ILE A 8 -19.25 8.83 -20.15
C ILE A 8 -18.92 7.67 -19.21
N MET A 9 -18.57 6.52 -19.77
CA MET A 9 -18.00 5.41 -19.02
C MET A 9 -16.59 5.82 -18.59
N GLN A 10 -16.45 6.30 -17.36
CA GLN A 10 -15.14 6.43 -16.74
C GLN A 10 -14.67 5.01 -16.40
N ASP A 11 -13.70 4.52 -17.18
CA ASP A 11 -13.03 3.26 -16.90
C ASP A 11 -12.43 3.35 -15.48
N MET A 12 -13.08 2.71 -14.49
CA MET A 12 -12.53 2.57 -13.14
C MET A 12 -11.35 1.61 -13.20
N GLN A 13 -10.22 2.06 -13.75
CA GLN A 13 -8.96 1.31 -13.75
C GLN A 13 -8.52 0.97 -12.31
N ILE A 14 -9.04 1.69 -11.32
CA ILE A 14 -8.84 1.46 -9.88
C ILE A 14 -9.38 0.09 -9.42
N LEU A 15 -10.43 -0.44 -10.06
CA LEU A 15 -11.04 -1.74 -9.67
C LEU A 15 -10.27 -2.95 -10.21
N LYS A 16 -9.42 -2.75 -11.23
CA LYS A 16 -8.48 -3.77 -11.66
C LYS A 16 -7.20 -3.53 -10.88
N LYS A 17 -7.10 -4.08 -9.67
CA LYS A 17 -5.79 -4.35 -9.05
C LYS A 17 -5.04 -5.24 -10.05
N GLN A 18 -4.35 -4.63 -10.99
CA GLN A 18 -3.42 -5.34 -11.85
C GLN A 18 -2.42 -5.95 -10.88
N GLU A 19 -2.32 -7.28 -10.87
CA GLU A 19 -1.21 -7.96 -10.22
C GLU A 19 0.04 -7.56 -11.00
N ILE A 20 0.60 -6.41 -10.63
CA ILE A 20 1.87 -5.93 -11.16
C ILE A 20 2.88 -6.96 -10.68
N GLN A 21 3.41 -7.75 -11.61
CA GLN A 21 4.51 -8.65 -11.30
C GLN A 21 5.72 -7.80 -10.93
N THR A 22 6.03 -7.77 -9.64
CA THR A 22 7.14 -7.01 -9.06
C THR A 22 7.96 -7.95 -8.19
N SER A 23 9.26 -7.71 -8.12
CA SER A 23 10.17 -8.37 -7.17
C SER A 23 10.08 -7.79 -5.76
N VAL A 24 9.32 -6.71 -5.57
CA VAL A 24 9.21 -6.01 -4.30
C VAL A 24 8.02 -6.54 -3.51
N SER A 25 8.23 -6.82 -2.23
CA SER A 25 7.19 -7.24 -1.29
C SER A 25 6.47 -6.04 -0.67
N LYS A 26 5.24 -6.27 -0.17
CA LYS A 26 4.48 -5.26 0.58
C LYS A 26 5.25 -4.84 1.85
N VAL A 27 5.22 -3.54 2.15
CA VAL A 27 5.87 -2.96 3.32
C VAL A 27 4.91 -3.03 4.51
N GLU A 28 5.25 -3.86 5.50
CA GLU A 28 4.41 -4.17 6.66
C GLU A 28 5.23 -4.19 7.95
N CYS A 29 4.60 -3.83 9.07
CA CYS A 29 5.21 -3.92 10.39
C CYS A 29 5.42 -5.38 10.78
N TYR A 30 6.63 -5.72 11.20
CA TYR A 30 6.99 -7.05 11.66
C TYR A 30 6.14 -7.54 12.85
N VAL A 31 5.61 -6.62 13.68
CA VAL A 31 4.87 -6.97 14.90
C VAL A 31 3.39 -7.22 14.64
N CYS A 32 2.72 -6.37 13.85
CA CYS A 32 1.26 -6.43 13.65
C CYS A 32 0.81 -6.66 12.21
N GLY A 33 1.73 -6.78 11.25
CA GLY A 33 1.41 -6.96 9.83
C GLY A 33 0.78 -5.74 9.14
N LYS A 34 0.49 -4.67 9.88
CA LYS A 34 -0.09 -3.46 9.29
C LYS A 34 0.96 -2.69 8.49
N GLY A 35 0.56 -2.21 7.32
CA GLY A 35 1.41 -1.49 6.37
C GLY A 35 0.90 -0.10 6.04
N LEU A 36 1.44 0.46 4.95
CA LEU A 36 1.07 1.80 4.47
C LEU A 36 -0.42 1.90 4.10
N GLU A 37 -0.99 0.83 3.53
CA GLU A 37 -2.41 0.76 3.16
C GLU A 37 -3.35 0.85 4.37
N ASP A 38 -2.86 0.55 5.58
CA ASP A 38 -3.62 0.62 6.83
C ASP A 38 -3.51 2.00 7.52
N GLY A 39 -2.86 2.98 6.87
CA GLY A 39 -2.68 4.33 7.40
C GLY A 39 -1.53 4.48 8.39
N HIS A 40 -0.62 3.50 8.47
CA HIS A 40 0.53 3.53 9.36
C HIS A 40 1.78 4.09 8.67
N SER A 41 2.63 4.77 9.44
CA SER A 41 3.99 5.11 9.00
C SER A 41 4.93 3.97 9.34
N ILE A 42 5.73 3.50 8.38
CA ILE A 42 6.67 2.39 8.59
C ILE A 42 8.11 2.89 8.61
N THR A 43 8.84 2.54 9.67
CA THR A 43 10.27 2.83 9.85
C THR A 43 11.09 1.56 9.67
N ALA A 44 12.13 1.64 8.84
CA ALA A 44 13.13 0.59 8.71
C ALA A 44 14.27 0.80 9.72
N LYS A 45 14.54 -0.21 10.55
CA LYS A 45 15.63 -0.20 11.53
C LYS A 45 16.65 -1.26 11.18
N THR A 46 17.88 -0.85 10.93
CA THR A 46 19.01 -1.76 10.73
C THR A 46 19.47 -2.31 12.08
N LEU A 47 19.46 -3.64 12.22
CA LEU A 47 20.00 -4.41 13.31
C LEU A 47 21.23 -5.22 12.80
N PRO A 48 22.08 -5.77 13.69
CA PRO A 48 23.23 -6.58 13.26
C PRO A 48 22.87 -7.79 12.40
N ASN A 49 21.65 -8.31 12.52
CA ASN A 49 21.13 -9.47 11.78
C ASN A 49 20.27 -9.10 10.56
N GLY A 50 20.15 -7.81 10.21
CA GLY A 50 19.38 -7.34 9.06
C GLY A 50 18.46 -6.17 9.39
N THR A 51 17.53 -5.87 8.48
CA THR A 51 16.60 -4.74 8.62
C THR A 51 15.23 -5.22 9.08
N VAL A 52 14.66 -4.56 10.09
CA VAL A 52 13.31 -4.84 10.60
C VAL A 52 12.42 -3.62 10.41
N LEU A 53 11.16 -3.86 10.05
CA LEU A 53 10.16 -2.82 9.81
C LEU A 53 9.20 -2.68 10.99
N PHE A 54 9.00 -1.45 11.45
CA PHE A 54 8.09 -1.14 12.57
C PHE A 54 7.12 -0.02 12.18
N CYS A 55 5.86 -0.12 12.61
CA CYS A 55 4.92 0.99 12.49
C CYS A 55 5.12 2.04 13.60
N ASP A 56 4.54 3.22 13.41
CA ASP A 56 4.51 4.34 14.36
C ASP A 56 4.07 3.95 15.78
N VAL A 57 3.21 2.93 15.90
CA VAL A 57 2.74 2.39 17.18
C VAL A 57 3.79 1.51 17.87
N HIS A 58 4.51 0.68 17.11
CA HIS A 58 5.49 -0.27 17.64
C HIS A 58 6.92 0.27 17.68
N TYR A 59 7.15 1.43 17.07
CA TYR A 59 8.41 2.16 17.15
C TYR A 59 8.14 3.65 17.01
N SER A 60 7.81 4.28 18.14
CA SER A 60 7.70 5.74 18.21
C SER A 60 9.10 6.34 18.14
N LEU A 61 9.38 6.99 17.01
CA LEU A 61 10.50 7.91 16.85
C LEU A 61 10.16 9.18 17.66
N GLN A 62 10.43 9.17 18.96
CA GLN A 62 10.24 10.31 19.85
C GLN A 62 11.53 11.11 19.99
#